data_AF-A0AB34IKG3-F1
#
_entry.id   AF-A0AB34IKG3-F1
#
_cell.length_a   1.000
_cell.length_b   1.000
_cell.length_c   1.000
_cell.angle_alpha   90.00
_cell.angle_beta   90.00
_cell.angle_gamma   90.00
#
_symmetry.space_group_name_H-M   'P 1'
#
loop_
_entity.id
_entity.type
_entity.pdbx_description
1 polymer ?
#
loop_
_entity_poly.entity_id
_entity_poly.type
_entity_poly.pdbx_seq_one_letter_code
_entity_poly.pdbx_strand_id
1 'polypeptide(L)'
;MSAGGGRVYFSVFAGRRRFLSVLMLYVDPMLRSGLIHQAHLWDYCRLSADREYLKTLSAPAVRIMTPPASDRAAKFPNKWKGYYAYYATALTAADWLIKCDDDVVFLSNLAVLLQFARNDTQRRHLYFPSIVNNDVAAAFQAADGVIEQPEYVVKLQPSTHEGQFSMSPMSDWYNCTECANFILHRFLEAPARFFTGCVHEWSVAARVPINFFLMRGAAARSHFAAYLQEPFVDEAYLTALLTERSGIPSVMVTDAVVVHFSFAFQHVPDRQALLAKFRKMAQDLQPSAQLEQQFSGRRLNLSCRNAPPPHLQRHARNRPNKLVRSSS
;
A
#
# COMPACT_ATOMS: atom_id res chain seq x y z
N MET A 1 -10.87 -24.03 13.74
CA MET A 1 -12.35 -23.97 13.84
C MET A 1 -12.78 -22.55 13.48
N SER A 2 -13.25 -22.35 12.25
CA SER A 2 -13.62 -21.04 11.69
C SER A 2 -15.08 -20.72 12.03
N ALA A 3 -15.29 -19.79 12.95
CA ALA A 3 -16.59 -19.18 13.18
C ALA A 3 -16.56 -17.74 12.63
N GLY A 4 -17.28 -17.49 11.53
CA GLY A 4 -17.87 -16.18 11.21
C GLY A 4 -17.11 -15.17 10.33
N GLY A 5 -15.82 -15.34 10.02
CA GLY A 5 -15.09 -14.42 9.13
C GLY A 5 -15.12 -14.88 7.67
N GLY A 6 -15.58 -14.05 6.73
CA GLY A 6 -15.49 -14.37 5.30
C GLY A 6 -14.04 -14.53 4.81
N ARG A 7 -13.89 -15.03 3.58
CA ARG A 7 -12.58 -15.36 3.00
C ARG A 7 -11.74 -14.11 2.79
N VAL A 8 -10.43 -14.27 2.91
CA VAL A 8 -9.45 -13.19 2.67
C VAL A 8 -8.78 -13.44 1.33
N TYR A 9 -8.99 -12.54 0.37
CA TYR A 9 -8.35 -12.55 -0.94
C TYR A 9 -7.19 -11.56 -0.97
N PHE A 10 -6.02 -12.02 -1.39
CA PHE A 10 -4.85 -11.17 -1.61
C PHE A 10 -4.63 -10.95 -3.09
N SER A 11 -4.70 -9.72 -3.55
CA SER A 11 -4.81 -9.39 -4.96
C SER A 11 -3.65 -8.50 -5.39
N VAL A 12 -2.93 -8.91 -6.44
CA VAL A 12 -1.71 -8.23 -6.90
C VAL A 12 -1.85 -7.81 -8.35
N PHE A 13 -1.47 -6.57 -8.67
CA PHE A 13 -1.22 -6.14 -10.05
C PHE A 13 0.15 -6.68 -10.50
N ALA A 14 0.21 -7.96 -10.85
CA ALA A 14 1.45 -8.66 -11.15
C ALA A 14 2.06 -8.20 -12.49
N GLY A 15 3.21 -7.53 -12.44
CA GLY A 15 3.88 -7.02 -13.63
C GLY A 15 5.35 -7.43 -13.77
N ARG A 16 6.07 -7.59 -12.66
CA ARG A 16 7.54 -7.60 -12.62
C ARG A 16 8.06 -8.75 -11.75
N ARG A 17 8.72 -9.76 -12.36
CA ARG A 17 9.29 -10.93 -11.66
C ARG A 17 10.21 -10.56 -10.51
N ARG A 18 11.06 -9.55 -10.72
CA ARG A 18 12.10 -9.17 -9.74
C ARG A 18 11.53 -8.81 -8.36
N PHE A 19 10.31 -8.27 -8.33
CA PHE A 19 9.63 -7.90 -7.09
C PHE A 19 8.67 -8.99 -6.62
N LEU A 20 7.90 -9.59 -7.55
CA LEU A 20 7.01 -10.72 -7.22
C LEU A 20 7.76 -11.87 -6.54
N SER A 21 9.00 -12.17 -6.95
CA SER A 21 9.84 -13.18 -6.30
C SER A 21 10.20 -12.87 -4.85
N VAL A 22 10.16 -11.60 -4.44
CA VAL A 22 10.34 -11.19 -3.04
C VAL A 22 9.00 -11.22 -2.31
N LEU A 23 7.96 -10.61 -2.90
CA LEU A 23 6.62 -10.56 -2.33
C LEU A 23 6.06 -11.95 -1.98
N MET A 24 6.23 -12.92 -2.87
CA MET A 24 5.70 -14.27 -2.67
C MET A 24 6.34 -15.02 -1.51
N LEU A 25 7.55 -14.65 -1.07
CA LEU A 25 8.17 -15.23 0.13
C LEU A 25 7.41 -14.87 1.41
N TYR A 26 6.68 -13.75 1.42
CA TYR A 26 5.80 -13.36 2.52
C TYR A 26 4.37 -13.89 2.35
N VAL A 27 3.84 -13.88 1.13
CA VAL A 27 2.45 -14.30 0.86
C VAL A 27 2.27 -15.81 1.04
N ASP A 28 3.25 -16.62 0.64
CA ASP A 28 3.15 -18.09 0.71
C ASP A 28 2.99 -18.63 2.16
N PRO A 29 3.78 -18.20 3.17
CA PRO A 29 3.49 -18.51 4.57
C PRO A 29 2.09 -18.11 5.04
N MET A 30 1.58 -16.96 4.59
CA MET A 30 0.24 -16.48 4.96
C MET A 30 -0.89 -17.27 4.31
N LEU A 31 -0.66 -17.83 3.11
CA LEU A 31 -1.56 -18.80 2.49
C LEU A 31 -1.57 -20.11 3.27
N ARG A 32 -0.40 -20.61 3.66
CA ARG A 32 -0.27 -21.86 4.45
C ARG A 32 -0.91 -21.76 5.83
N SER A 33 -0.81 -20.60 6.49
CA SER A 33 -1.43 -20.38 7.81
C SER A 33 -2.94 -20.11 7.75
N GLY A 34 -3.49 -19.91 6.55
CA GLY A 34 -4.90 -19.54 6.37
C GLY A 34 -5.22 -18.08 6.70
N LEU A 35 -4.21 -17.24 6.96
CA LEU A 35 -4.40 -15.80 7.09
C LEU A 35 -4.95 -15.20 5.77
N ILE A 36 -4.41 -15.65 4.65
CA ILE A 36 -4.93 -15.42 3.30
C ILE A 36 -5.50 -16.74 2.79
N HIS A 37 -6.69 -16.71 2.20
CA HIS A 37 -7.35 -17.92 1.70
C HIS A 37 -7.03 -18.17 0.22
N GLN A 38 -6.84 -17.09 -0.54
CA GLN A 38 -6.51 -17.17 -1.95
C GLN A 38 -5.75 -15.93 -2.39
N ALA A 39 -4.69 -16.12 -3.17
CA ALA A 39 -3.99 -15.06 -3.87
C ALA A 39 -4.43 -14.98 -5.33
N HIS A 40 -4.71 -13.78 -5.83
CA HIS A 40 -5.06 -13.47 -7.21
C HIS A 40 -3.96 -12.60 -7.82
N LEU A 41 -3.18 -13.16 -8.74
CA LEU A 41 -2.09 -12.43 -9.41
C LEU A 41 -2.54 -12.03 -10.82
N TRP A 42 -2.86 -10.76 -11.01
CA TRP A 42 -3.35 -10.23 -12.29
C TRP A 42 -2.19 -9.97 -13.27
N ASP A 43 -2.17 -10.69 -14.40
CA ASP A 43 -1.13 -10.59 -15.43
C ASP A 43 -1.17 -9.25 -16.17
N TYR A 44 -0.49 -8.26 -15.60
CA TYR A 44 -0.15 -6.99 -16.23
C TYR A 44 1.30 -6.95 -16.70
N CYS A 45 1.95 -8.12 -16.87
CA CYS A 45 3.32 -8.22 -17.31
C CYS A 45 3.52 -7.58 -18.69
N ARG A 46 4.55 -6.74 -18.82
CA ARG A 46 4.95 -6.18 -20.12
C ARG A 46 5.90 -7.10 -20.88
N LEU A 47 6.75 -7.82 -20.15
CA LEU A 47 7.74 -8.73 -20.71
C LEU A 47 7.22 -10.16 -20.69
N SER A 48 7.52 -10.93 -21.75
CA SER A 48 7.18 -12.35 -21.83
C SER A 48 7.85 -13.15 -20.70
N ALA A 49 9.11 -12.87 -20.38
CA ALA A 49 9.84 -13.54 -19.30
C ALA A 49 9.18 -13.35 -17.92
N ASP A 50 8.59 -12.19 -17.65
CA ASP A 50 7.83 -11.93 -16.41
C ASP A 50 6.53 -12.76 -16.40
N ARG A 51 5.86 -12.86 -17.55
CA ARG A 51 4.63 -13.66 -17.71
C ARG A 51 4.91 -15.16 -17.56
N GLU A 52 6.00 -15.67 -18.11
CA GLU A 52 6.38 -17.08 -17.93
C GLU A 52 6.68 -17.39 -16.46
N TYR A 53 7.37 -16.49 -15.76
CA TYR A 53 7.55 -16.62 -14.31
C TYR A 53 6.22 -16.57 -13.55
N LEU A 54 5.29 -15.69 -13.93
CA LEU A 54 3.99 -15.59 -13.28
C LEU A 54 3.22 -16.94 -13.36
N LYS A 55 3.29 -17.64 -14.49
CA LYS A 55 2.68 -18.97 -14.64
C LYS A 55 3.27 -20.01 -13.68
N THR A 56 4.57 -19.93 -13.36
CA THR A 56 5.20 -20.88 -12.42
C THR A 56 4.72 -20.70 -10.98
N LEU A 57 4.03 -19.60 -10.65
CA LEU A 57 3.46 -19.36 -9.33
C LEU A 57 2.06 -19.96 -9.15
N SER A 58 1.46 -20.52 -10.20
CA SER A 58 0.13 -21.13 -10.13
C SER A 58 0.11 -22.29 -9.13
N ALA A 59 -0.84 -22.27 -8.21
CA ALA A 59 -1.01 -23.26 -7.16
C ALA A 59 -2.49 -23.32 -6.72
N PRO A 60 -2.94 -24.32 -5.94
CA PRO A 60 -4.35 -24.40 -5.52
C PRO A 60 -4.88 -23.13 -4.84
N ALA A 61 -4.04 -22.46 -4.06
CA ALA A 61 -4.36 -21.20 -3.38
C ALA A 61 -3.90 -19.94 -4.13
N VAL A 62 -3.28 -20.07 -5.31
CA VAL A 62 -2.76 -18.95 -6.12
C VAL A 62 -3.32 -19.02 -7.52
N ARG A 63 -4.18 -18.07 -7.88
CA ARG A 63 -4.78 -17.95 -9.21
C ARG A 63 -4.07 -16.88 -10.03
N ILE A 64 -3.70 -17.24 -11.25
CA ILE A 64 -3.23 -16.28 -12.24
C ILE A 64 -4.45 -15.73 -12.98
N MET A 65 -4.69 -14.42 -12.84
CA MET A 65 -5.85 -13.75 -13.40
C MET A 65 -5.46 -13.07 -14.72
N THR A 66 -6.25 -13.28 -15.76
CA THR A 66 -6.05 -12.59 -17.05
C THR A 66 -6.89 -11.32 -17.07
N PRO A 67 -6.27 -10.11 -17.14
CA PRO A 67 -7.05 -8.89 -17.32
C PRO A 67 -7.73 -8.90 -18.70
N PRO A 68 -8.95 -8.33 -18.80
CA PRO A 68 -9.67 -8.27 -20.07
C PRO A 68 -8.89 -7.45 -21.09
N ALA A 69 -9.15 -7.70 -22.38
CA ALA A 69 -8.48 -7.00 -23.48
C ALA A 69 -8.65 -5.46 -23.38
N SER A 70 -9.80 -5.00 -22.88
CA SER A 70 -10.07 -3.59 -22.60
C SER A 70 -9.04 -2.96 -21.68
N ASP A 71 -8.62 -3.64 -20.61
CA ASP A 71 -7.67 -3.09 -19.64
C ASP A 71 -6.25 -2.97 -20.23
N ARG A 72 -5.87 -3.92 -21.08
CA ARG A 72 -4.54 -3.93 -21.73
C ARG A 72 -4.39 -2.80 -22.75
N ALA A 73 -5.48 -2.45 -23.44
CA ALA A 73 -5.52 -1.36 -24.42
C ALA A 73 -5.87 0.01 -23.81
N ALA A 74 -6.49 0.03 -22.63
CA ALA A 74 -6.98 1.25 -22.01
C ALA A 74 -5.85 2.18 -21.56
N LYS A 75 -6.10 3.48 -21.75
CA LYS A 75 -5.39 4.56 -21.07
C LYS A 75 -6.12 4.94 -19.79
N PHE A 76 -5.47 5.69 -18.92
CA PHE A 76 -6.15 6.36 -17.82
C PHE A 76 -7.28 7.25 -18.34
N PRO A 77 -8.42 7.34 -17.64
CA PRO A 77 -8.74 6.74 -16.34
C PRO A 77 -9.25 5.28 -16.40
N ASN A 78 -9.47 4.72 -17.59
CA ASN A 78 -10.13 3.42 -17.76
C ASN A 78 -9.20 2.20 -17.57
N LYS A 79 -7.93 2.46 -17.27
CA LYS A 79 -6.96 1.42 -16.97
C LYS A 79 -7.41 0.65 -15.73
N TRP A 80 -7.34 -0.68 -15.78
CA TRP A 80 -7.69 -1.60 -14.69
C TRP A 80 -9.19 -1.71 -14.35
N LYS A 81 -10.11 -1.11 -15.12
CA LYS A 81 -11.56 -1.22 -14.82
C LYS A 81 -12.05 -2.67 -14.80
N GLY A 82 -11.46 -3.57 -15.59
CA GLY A 82 -11.74 -5.00 -15.55
C GLY A 82 -11.40 -5.67 -14.22
N TYR A 83 -10.29 -5.28 -13.60
CA TYR A 83 -9.95 -5.71 -12.23
C TYR A 83 -11.06 -5.33 -11.24
N TYR A 84 -11.50 -4.07 -11.27
CA TYR A 84 -12.54 -3.57 -10.37
C TYR A 84 -13.89 -4.22 -10.65
N ALA A 85 -14.25 -4.41 -11.93
CA ALA A 85 -15.48 -5.08 -12.32
C ALA A 85 -15.54 -6.54 -11.82
N TYR A 86 -14.42 -7.25 -11.83
CA TYR A 86 -14.36 -8.60 -11.26
C TYR A 86 -14.68 -8.58 -9.76
N TYR A 87 -14.00 -7.75 -8.96
CA TYR A 87 -14.22 -7.72 -7.51
C TYR A 87 -15.55 -7.07 -7.10
N ALA A 88 -16.17 -6.28 -7.99
CA ALA A 88 -17.52 -5.77 -7.78
C ALA A 88 -18.56 -6.90 -7.64
N THR A 89 -18.28 -8.08 -8.21
CA THR A 89 -19.23 -9.21 -8.27
C THR A 89 -18.70 -10.50 -7.63
N ALA A 90 -17.39 -10.73 -7.63
CA ALA A 90 -16.78 -11.98 -7.18
C ALA A 90 -16.74 -12.15 -5.65
N LEU A 91 -16.84 -11.06 -4.88
CA LEU A 91 -16.78 -11.10 -3.42
C LEU A 91 -18.16 -11.26 -2.80
N THR A 92 -18.24 -11.94 -1.66
CA THR A 92 -19.40 -11.85 -0.77
C THR A 92 -19.28 -10.63 0.17
N ALA A 93 -20.37 -10.26 0.85
CA ALA A 93 -20.35 -9.14 1.81
C ALA A 93 -19.45 -9.39 3.04
N ALA A 94 -19.18 -10.66 3.37
CA ALA A 94 -18.37 -11.07 4.52
C ALA A 94 -16.88 -11.20 4.20
N ASP A 95 -16.53 -11.31 2.91
CA ASP A 95 -15.15 -11.47 2.46
C ASP A 95 -14.32 -10.21 2.72
N TRP A 96 -13.01 -10.34 2.56
CA TRP A 96 -12.02 -9.28 2.68
C TRP A 96 -11.10 -9.29 1.46
N LEU A 97 -10.83 -8.11 0.92
CA LEU A 97 -9.89 -7.92 -0.17
C LEU A 97 -8.68 -7.13 0.33
N ILE A 98 -7.50 -7.71 0.17
CA ILE A 98 -6.23 -7.01 0.25
C ILE A 98 -5.80 -6.72 -1.19
N LYS A 99 -5.61 -5.44 -1.54
CA LYS A 99 -4.96 -5.03 -2.78
C LYS A 99 -3.50 -4.70 -2.47
N CYS A 100 -2.59 -5.16 -3.32
CA CYS A 100 -1.16 -4.96 -3.19
C CYS A 100 -0.53 -4.68 -4.58
N ASP A 101 0.42 -3.75 -4.66
CA ASP A 101 1.28 -3.61 -5.83
C ASP A 101 2.36 -4.71 -5.85
N ASP A 102 2.87 -5.02 -7.04
CA ASP A 102 3.86 -6.08 -7.20
C ASP A 102 5.26 -5.70 -6.69
N ASP A 103 5.54 -4.41 -6.50
CA ASP A 103 6.78 -3.87 -5.92
C ASP A 103 6.72 -3.59 -4.42
N VAL A 104 5.80 -4.25 -3.72
CA VAL A 104 5.91 -4.44 -2.27
C VAL A 104 6.97 -5.50 -1.96
N VAL A 105 7.93 -5.15 -1.10
CA VAL A 105 9.14 -5.94 -0.83
C VAL A 105 9.29 -6.39 0.63
N PHE A 106 8.33 -6.04 1.48
CA PHE A 106 8.24 -6.49 2.87
C PHE A 106 6.77 -6.45 3.33
N LEU A 107 6.34 -7.45 4.08
CA LEU A 107 5.03 -7.53 4.74
C LEU A 107 5.21 -8.12 6.13
N SER A 108 4.59 -7.52 7.15
CA SER A 108 4.54 -8.09 8.50
C SER A 108 3.28 -7.65 9.23
N ASN A 109 2.76 -8.50 10.12
CA ASN A 109 1.61 -8.22 10.98
C ASN A 109 0.29 -7.88 10.26
N LEU A 110 0.05 -8.45 9.07
CA LEU A 110 -1.24 -8.30 8.41
C LEU A 110 -2.42 -8.85 9.24
N ALA A 111 -2.16 -9.81 10.13
CA ALA A 111 -3.15 -10.30 11.09
C ALA A 111 -3.68 -9.20 12.02
N VAL A 112 -2.81 -8.28 12.48
CA VAL A 112 -3.18 -7.14 13.34
C VAL A 112 -4.12 -6.20 12.58
N LEU A 113 -3.77 -5.83 11.35
CA LEU A 113 -4.61 -4.97 10.49
C LEU A 113 -5.99 -5.62 10.23
N LEU A 114 -6.01 -6.92 9.91
CA LEU A 114 -7.23 -7.65 9.63
C LEU A 114 -8.12 -7.78 10.87
N GLN A 115 -7.54 -8.03 12.04
CA GLN A 115 -8.27 -8.09 13.30
C GLN A 115 -8.86 -6.73 13.66
N PHE A 116 -8.07 -5.65 13.52
CA PHE A 116 -8.56 -4.29 13.70
C PHE A 116 -9.76 -4.00 12.80
N ALA A 117 -9.64 -4.29 11.50
CA ALA A 117 -10.70 -4.05 10.52
C ALA A 117 -11.96 -4.87 10.80
N ARG A 118 -11.83 -6.12 11.27
CA ARG A 118 -12.96 -6.98 11.65
C ARG A 118 -13.71 -6.48 12.88
N ASN A 119 -12.99 -5.86 13.81
CA ASN A 119 -13.56 -5.31 15.04
C ASN A 119 -14.08 -3.87 14.87
N ASP A 120 -13.82 -3.24 13.73
CA ASP A 120 -14.23 -1.86 13.48
C ASP A 120 -15.75 -1.75 13.25
N THR A 121 -16.44 -1.13 14.21
CA THR A 121 -17.88 -0.87 14.13
C THR A 121 -18.22 0.36 13.30
N GLN A 122 -17.26 1.25 13.02
CA GLN A 122 -17.47 2.44 12.20
C GLN A 122 -17.54 2.12 10.70
N ARG A 123 -17.18 0.90 10.30
CA ARG A 123 -17.26 0.38 8.93
C ARG A 123 -16.54 1.29 7.92
N ARG A 124 -15.31 1.69 8.26
CA ARG A 124 -14.46 2.46 7.36
C ARG A 124 -14.29 1.77 6.01
N HIS A 125 -14.09 2.57 4.96
CA HIS A 125 -14.01 2.06 3.60
C HIS A 125 -12.66 1.40 3.30
N LEU A 126 -11.57 2.01 3.77
CA LEU A 126 -10.21 1.60 3.50
C LEU A 126 -9.41 1.50 4.80
N TYR A 127 -8.67 0.40 4.93
CA TYR A 127 -7.75 0.15 6.03
C TYR A 127 -6.34 0.01 5.47
N PHE A 128 -5.41 0.78 6.01
CA PHE A 128 -4.02 0.81 5.55
C PHE A 128 -3.08 0.28 6.64
N PRO A 129 -2.03 -0.46 6.29
CA PRO A 129 -0.86 -0.62 7.16
C PRO A 129 -0.02 0.66 7.15
N SER A 130 0.99 0.76 8.02
CA SER A 130 2.08 1.73 7.85
C SER A 130 2.92 1.34 6.63
N ILE A 131 2.73 2.06 5.52
CA ILE A 131 3.46 1.81 4.28
C ILE A 131 4.74 2.64 4.27
N VAL A 132 5.89 1.99 4.35
CA VAL A 132 7.18 2.62 4.13
C VAL A 132 7.30 3.02 2.65
N ASN A 133 7.78 4.25 2.42
CA ASN A 133 7.81 4.90 1.11
C ASN A 133 6.40 5.12 0.51
N ASN A 134 5.57 5.82 1.27
CA ASN A 134 4.25 6.33 0.89
C ASN A 134 4.06 7.70 1.56
N ASP A 135 3.43 8.65 0.86
CA ASP A 135 3.35 10.05 1.29
C ASP A 135 2.53 10.25 2.57
N VAL A 136 1.34 9.64 2.64
CA VAL A 136 0.46 9.76 3.81
C VAL A 136 1.03 9.02 4.99
N ALA A 137 1.53 7.81 4.76
CA ALA A 137 2.19 7.05 5.81
C ALA A 137 3.44 7.79 6.33
N ALA A 138 4.21 8.48 5.48
CA ALA A 138 5.35 9.28 5.93
C ALA A 138 4.93 10.42 6.89
N ALA A 139 3.79 11.06 6.66
CA ALA A 139 3.28 12.10 7.57
C ALA A 139 2.96 11.53 8.97
N PHE A 140 2.35 10.36 9.04
CA PHE A 140 2.04 9.69 10.32
C PHE A 140 3.28 9.08 10.96
N GLN A 141 4.19 8.49 10.18
CA GLN A 141 5.51 8.06 10.64
C GLN A 141 6.31 9.22 11.23
N ALA A 142 6.18 10.44 10.70
CA ALA A 142 6.74 11.64 11.33
C ALA A 142 6.02 12.04 12.62
N ALA A 143 4.69 11.92 12.67
CA ALA A 143 3.91 12.16 13.90
C ALA A 143 4.29 11.20 15.04
N ASP A 144 4.66 9.98 14.69
CA ASP A 144 5.09 8.93 15.62
C ASP A 144 6.59 8.95 15.96
N GLY A 145 7.37 9.86 15.37
CA GLY A 145 8.81 9.96 15.62
C GLY A 145 9.67 8.91 14.90
N VAL A 146 9.17 8.30 13.83
CA VAL A 146 9.96 7.44 12.93
C VAL A 146 10.78 8.29 11.96
N ILE A 147 10.17 9.37 11.47
CA ILE A 147 10.82 10.39 10.62
C ILE A 147 10.97 11.66 11.44
N GLU A 148 12.22 12.02 11.74
CA GLU A 148 12.57 13.16 12.60
C GLU A 148 13.26 14.28 11.82
N GLN A 149 13.53 14.06 10.54
CA GLN A 149 14.27 14.96 9.66
C GLN A 149 13.27 15.86 8.93
N PRO A 150 13.28 17.18 9.17
CA PRO A 150 12.28 18.10 8.60
C PRO A 150 12.18 18.07 7.06
N GLU A 151 13.27 17.76 6.37
CA GLU A 151 13.31 17.65 4.90
C GLU A 151 12.52 16.45 4.35
N TYR A 152 12.17 15.48 5.19
CA TYR A 152 11.38 14.30 4.85
C TYR A 152 10.00 14.30 5.53
N VAL A 153 9.56 15.44 6.09
CA VAL A 153 8.26 15.54 6.76
C VAL A 153 7.23 16.16 5.82
N VAL A 154 6.17 15.40 5.56
CA VAL A 154 5.07 15.80 4.68
C VAL A 154 3.92 16.34 5.52
N LYS A 155 3.44 17.54 5.18
CA LYS A 155 2.17 18.06 5.71
C LYS A 155 1.01 17.54 4.85
N LEU A 156 0.06 16.88 5.48
CA LEU A 156 -1.19 16.48 4.83
C LEU A 156 -1.99 17.71 4.39
N GLN A 157 -2.44 17.72 3.13
CA GLN A 157 -3.28 18.77 2.55
C GLN A 157 -4.41 18.14 1.74
N PRO A 158 -5.61 18.77 1.66
CA PRO A 158 -6.66 18.32 0.76
C PRO A 158 -6.14 18.26 -0.67
N SER A 159 -6.58 17.24 -1.43
CA SER A 159 -6.26 17.20 -2.84
C SER A 159 -6.99 18.30 -3.59
N THR A 160 -6.31 18.91 -4.56
CA THR A 160 -6.92 19.82 -5.53
C THR A 160 -7.16 19.10 -6.85
N HIS A 161 -8.09 19.59 -7.68
CA HIS A 161 -8.30 19.03 -9.01
C HIS A 161 -7.07 19.32 -9.90
N GLU A 162 -6.42 18.27 -10.38
CA GLU A 162 -5.26 18.35 -11.27
C GLU A 162 -5.66 17.72 -12.62
N GLY A 163 -6.35 18.52 -13.43
CA GLY A 163 -6.87 18.09 -14.73
C GLY A 163 -8.21 17.36 -14.66
N GLN A 164 -8.68 16.91 -15.84
CA GLN A 164 -10.05 16.45 -16.04
C GLN A 164 -10.41 15.15 -15.29
N PHE A 165 -9.41 14.34 -14.92
CA PHE A 165 -9.60 12.95 -14.47
C PHE A 165 -8.82 12.60 -13.19
N SER A 166 -8.21 13.58 -12.51
CA SER A 166 -7.29 13.31 -11.41
C SER A 166 -7.35 14.38 -10.32
N MET A 167 -6.98 13.94 -9.13
CA MET A 167 -6.73 14.77 -7.95
C MET A 167 -5.22 14.81 -7.70
N SER A 168 -4.69 15.96 -7.30
CA SER A 168 -3.28 16.15 -6.93
C SER A 168 -2.95 15.23 -5.75
N PRO A 169 -1.80 14.51 -5.75
CA PRO A 169 -1.28 13.83 -4.56
C PRO A 169 -1.11 14.81 -3.39
N MET A 170 -1.15 14.31 -2.15
CA MET A 170 -1.00 15.13 -0.94
C MET A 170 0.40 15.75 -0.81
N SER A 171 1.39 15.19 -1.51
CA SER A 171 2.76 15.66 -1.47
C SER A 171 3.54 15.30 -2.74
N ASP A 172 4.72 15.89 -2.90
CA ASP A 172 5.67 15.54 -3.96
C ASP A 172 6.54 14.32 -3.62
N TRP A 173 6.25 13.57 -2.55
CA TRP A 173 7.06 12.41 -2.11
C TRP A 173 7.28 11.38 -3.23
N TYR A 174 6.25 11.15 -4.05
CA TYR A 174 6.30 10.23 -5.18
C TYR A 174 7.31 10.63 -6.28
N ASN A 175 7.78 11.89 -6.27
CA ASN A 175 8.84 12.40 -7.14
C ASN A 175 10.21 12.54 -6.43
N CYS A 176 10.28 12.29 -5.12
CA CYS A 176 11.48 12.47 -4.33
C CYS A 176 12.28 11.17 -4.24
N THR A 177 13.34 11.06 -5.04
CA THR A 177 14.21 9.87 -5.05
C THR A 177 15.00 9.75 -3.75
N GLU A 178 15.44 10.88 -3.20
CA GLU A 178 16.18 10.97 -1.95
C GLU A 178 15.31 10.52 -0.77
N CYS A 179 14.02 10.87 -0.76
CA CYS A 179 13.06 10.47 0.27
C CYS A 179 12.87 8.94 0.27
N ALA A 180 12.72 8.33 -0.92
CA ALA A 180 12.64 6.89 -1.06
C ALA A 180 13.92 6.21 -0.57
N ASN A 181 15.08 6.69 -1.02
CA ASN A 181 16.38 6.14 -0.61
C ASN A 181 16.54 6.21 0.92
N PHE A 182 16.31 7.38 1.50
CA PHE A 182 16.36 7.61 2.94
C PHE A 182 15.49 6.64 3.73
N ILE A 183 14.19 6.55 3.39
CA ILE A 183 13.26 5.78 4.21
C ILE A 183 13.47 4.27 4.07
N LEU A 184 13.85 3.79 2.87
CA LEU A 184 14.14 2.38 2.64
C LEU A 184 15.40 1.94 3.40
N HIS A 185 16.44 2.76 3.41
CA HIS A 185 17.65 2.50 4.19
C HIS A 185 17.36 2.50 5.68
N ARG A 186 16.60 3.50 6.17
CA ARG A 186 16.20 3.55 7.57
C ARG A 186 15.39 2.33 8.01
N PHE A 187 14.48 1.86 7.16
CA PHE A 187 13.73 0.64 7.43
C PHE A 187 14.67 -0.57 7.56
N LEU A 188 15.61 -0.75 6.63
CA LEU A 188 16.56 -1.87 6.68
C LEU A 188 17.49 -1.82 7.90
N GLU A 189 17.82 -0.62 8.39
CA GLU A 189 18.64 -0.43 9.60
C GLU A 189 17.89 -0.77 10.89
N ALA A 190 16.61 -0.39 10.99
CA ALA A 190 15.84 -0.57 12.22
C ALA A 190 14.33 -0.83 11.94
N PRO A 191 13.94 -2.01 11.43
CA PRO A 191 12.57 -2.32 11.06
C PRO A 191 11.56 -2.12 12.20
N ALA A 192 11.94 -2.50 13.42
CA ALA A 192 11.11 -2.42 14.62
C ALA A 192 10.63 -0.99 14.93
N ARG A 193 11.33 0.06 14.48
CA ARG A 193 10.93 1.46 14.68
C ARG A 193 9.62 1.81 13.97
N PHE A 194 9.25 1.08 12.92
CA PHE A 194 8.05 1.36 12.13
C PHE A 194 6.76 0.79 12.76
N PHE A 195 6.87 0.01 13.84
CA PHE A 195 5.76 -0.60 14.58
C PHE A 195 5.46 0.22 15.85
N THR A 196 4.70 1.30 15.67
CA THR A 196 4.52 2.34 16.71
C THR A 196 3.32 2.10 17.61
N GLY A 197 2.47 1.09 17.31
CA GLY A 197 1.25 0.79 18.06
C GLY A 197 0.13 1.80 17.87
N CYS A 198 0.24 2.71 16.91
CA CYS A 198 -0.71 3.78 16.65
C CYS A 198 -1.79 3.40 15.63
N VAL A 199 -2.95 4.02 15.80
CA VAL A 199 -4.02 4.06 14.82
C VAL A 199 -4.27 5.50 14.45
N HIS A 200 -4.07 5.83 13.18
CA HIS A 200 -4.31 7.16 12.65
C HIS A 200 -5.55 7.17 11.79
N GLU A 201 -6.33 8.22 11.93
CA GLU A 201 -7.53 8.45 11.15
C GLU A 201 -7.43 9.79 10.45
N TRP A 202 -7.90 9.83 9.21
CA TRP A 202 -8.02 11.07 8.47
C TRP A 202 -9.30 11.08 7.65
N SER A 203 -9.98 12.22 7.71
CA SER A 203 -11.17 12.52 6.91
C SER A 203 -10.88 13.50 5.77
N VAL A 204 -9.61 13.90 5.60
CA VAL A 204 -9.21 14.80 4.52
C VAL A 204 -9.39 14.06 3.21
N ALA A 205 -10.26 14.60 2.34
CA ALA A 205 -10.44 14.12 0.98
C ALA A 205 -9.15 14.32 0.18
N ALA A 206 -8.36 13.25 0.09
CA ALA A 206 -7.09 13.33 -0.55
C ALA A 206 -6.66 12.04 -1.24
N ARG A 207 -5.89 12.21 -2.32
CA ARG A 207 -5.32 11.12 -3.09
C ARG A 207 -4.17 10.52 -2.31
N VAL A 208 -4.39 9.31 -1.83
CA VAL A 208 -3.42 8.44 -1.17
C VAL A 208 -3.04 7.36 -2.16
N PRO A 209 -1.75 7.12 -2.42
CA PRO A 209 -1.33 6.02 -3.26
C PRO A 209 -1.85 4.70 -2.71
N ILE A 210 -2.54 3.94 -3.55
CA ILE A 210 -3.20 2.69 -3.14
C ILE A 210 -2.25 1.49 -3.26
N ASN A 211 -0.96 1.67 -2.93
CA ASN A 211 0.05 0.60 -3.08
C ASN A 211 -0.32 -0.65 -2.28
N PHE A 212 -0.99 -0.46 -1.15
CA PHE A 212 -1.54 -1.51 -0.33
C PHE A 212 -2.79 -1.02 0.39
N PHE A 213 -3.89 -1.78 0.39
CA PHE A 213 -5.01 -1.54 1.29
C PHE A 213 -5.80 -2.81 1.56
N LEU A 214 -6.56 -2.81 2.65
CA LEU A 214 -7.57 -3.80 3.00
C LEU A 214 -8.96 -3.16 2.90
N MET A 215 -9.91 -3.89 2.34
CA MET A 215 -11.31 -3.46 2.19
C MET A 215 -12.26 -4.63 2.45
N ARG A 216 -13.38 -4.37 3.13
CA ARG A 216 -14.44 -5.36 3.33
C ARG A 216 -15.18 -5.62 2.01
N GLY A 217 -15.54 -6.86 1.75
CA GLY A 217 -16.20 -7.29 0.51
C GLY A 217 -17.48 -6.51 0.21
N ALA A 218 -18.29 -6.18 1.21
CA ALA A 218 -19.45 -5.29 1.03
C ALA A 218 -19.07 -3.91 0.47
N ALA A 219 -18.01 -3.29 0.98
CA ALA A 219 -17.51 -2.00 0.50
C ALA A 219 -16.87 -2.14 -0.90
N ALA A 220 -16.08 -3.20 -1.13
CA ALA A 220 -15.47 -3.47 -2.44
C ALA A 220 -16.52 -3.63 -3.53
N ARG A 221 -17.59 -4.39 -3.27
CA ARG A 221 -18.69 -4.56 -4.23
C ARG A 221 -19.33 -3.23 -4.61
N SER A 222 -19.70 -2.43 -3.61
CA SER A 222 -20.39 -1.15 -3.80
C SER A 222 -19.50 -0.13 -4.51
N HIS A 223 -18.30 0.10 -3.96
CA HIS A 223 -17.41 1.16 -4.42
C HIS A 223 -16.77 0.83 -5.76
N PHE A 224 -16.44 -0.43 -6.01
CA PHE A 224 -15.90 -0.80 -7.32
C PHE A 224 -16.96 -0.77 -8.41
N ALA A 225 -18.21 -1.14 -8.11
CA ALA A 225 -19.30 -0.99 -9.08
C ALA A 225 -19.55 0.48 -9.45
N ALA A 226 -19.55 1.38 -8.45
CA ALA A 226 -19.67 2.81 -8.68
C ALA A 226 -18.47 3.37 -9.47
N TYR A 227 -17.24 2.97 -9.13
CA TYR A 227 -16.01 3.37 -9.82
C TYR A 227 -16.05 3.11 -11.34
N LEU A 228 -16.70 2.03 -11.79
CA LEU A 228 -16.77 1.71 -13.22
C LEU A 228 -17.37 2.84 -14.07
N GLN A 229 -18.25 3.65 -13.48
CA GLN A 229 -18.92 4.78 -14.12
C GLN A 229 -18.18 6.12 -13.93
N GLU A 230 -17.09 6.13 -13.17
CA GLU A 230 -16.37 7.35 -12.85
C GLU A 230 -15.34 7.71 -13.93
N PRO A 231 -15.16 9.02 -14.19
CA PRO A 231 -14.13 9.52 -15.08
C PRO A 231 -12.78 9.70 -14.37
N PHE A 232 -12.65 9.36 -13.09
CA PHE A 232 -11.42 9.54 -12.33
C PHE A 232 -10.51 8.32 -12.41
N VAL A 233 -9.21 8.54 -12.19
CA VAL A 233 -8.30 7.43 -11.86
C VAL A 233 -8.71 6.79 -10.54
N ASP A 234 -8.48 5.48 -10.43
CA ASP A 234 -8.83 4.65 -9.28
C ASP A 234 -8.36 5.22 -7.94
N GLU A 235 -7.10 5.67 -7.84
CA GLU A 235 -6.55 6.28 -6.63
C GLU A 235 -7.34 7.52 -6.18
N ALA A 236 -7.59 8.44 -7.12
CA ALA A 236 -8.32 9.67 -6.84
C ALA A 236 -9.77 9.36 -6.41
N TYR A 237 -10.41 8.40 -7.07
CA TYR A 237 -11.76 7.98 -6.70
C TYR A 237 -11.80 7.32 -5.32
N LEU A 238 -10.98 6.29 -5.10
CA LEU A 238 -11.08 5.42 -3.92
C LEU A 238 -10.68 6.14 -2.63
N THR A 239 -9.76 7.09 -2.67
CA THR A 239 -9.22 7.69 -1.43
C THR A 239 -9.67 9.15 -1.23
N ALA A 240 -9.85 9.92 -2.31
CA ALA A 240 -10.25 11.32 -2.21
C ALA A 240 -11.76 11.46 -2.32
N LEU A 241 -12.33 11.12 -3.49
CA LEU A 241 -13.75 11.35 -3.77
C LEU A 241 -14.66 10.49 -2.90
N LEU A 242 -14.26 9.24 -2.63
CA LEU A 242 -15.04 8.38 -1.75
C LEU A 242 -15.11 8.96 -0.33
N THR A 243 -13.99 9.47 0.20
CA THR A 243 -13.93 10.13 1.51
C THR A 243 -14.76 11.41 1.52
N GLU A 244 -14.64 12.24 0.47
CA GLU A 244 -15.42 13.48 0.31
C GLU A 244 -16.93 13.22 0.30
N ARG A 245 -17.37 12.24 -0.50
CA ARG A 245 -18.79 11.95 -0.72
C ARG A 245 -19.44 11.23 0.45
N SER A 246 -18.69 10.39 1.17
CA SER A 246 -19.22 9.60 2.28
C SER A 246 -19.05 10.27 3.65
N GLY A 247 -18.06 11.16 3.80
CA GLY A 247 -17.63 11.68 5.08
C GLY A 247 -16.98 10.62 6.00
N ILE A 248 -16.75 9.40 5.51
CA ILE A 248 -16.19 8.29 6.29
C ILE A 248 -14.67 8.35 6.23
N PRO A 249 -13.97 8.39 7.39
CA PRO A 249 -12.51 8.47 7.42
C PRO A 249 -11.85 7.18 6.93
N SER A 250 -10.63 7.33 6.41
CA SER A 250 -9.69 6.22 6.26
C SER A 250 -8.88 6.03 7.53
N VAL A 251 -8.31 4.83 7.71
CA VAL A 251 -7.54 4.47 8.90
C VAL A 251 -6.23 3.78 8.54
N MET A 252 -5.19 4.04 9.31
CA MET A 252 -3.90 3.39 9.23
C MET A 252 -3.54 2.75 10.57
N VAL A 253 -3.13 1.48 10.55
CA VAL A 253 -2.68 0.73 11.73
C VAL A 253 -1.17 0.50 11.62
N THR A 254 -0.38 1.09 12.51
CA THR A 254 1.07 1.14 12.35
C THR A 254 1.81 -0.10 12.85
N ASP A 255 1.16 -0.97 13.63
CA ASP A 255 1.72 -2.28 13.97
C ASP A 255 1.56 -3.32 12.84
N ALA A 256 0.94 -2.95 11.73
CA ALA A 256 1.06 -3.67 10.46
C ALA A 256 1.94 -2.84 9.51
N VAL A 257 3.05 -3.42 9.02
CA VAL A 257 4.04 -2.68 8.24
C VAL A 257 4.23 -3.32 6.87
N VAL A 258 4.27 -2.46 5.86
CA VAL A 258 4.49 -2.83 4.46
C VAL A 258 5.58 -1.93 3.88
N VAL A 259 6.46 -2.46 3.03
CA VAL A 259 7.44 -1.62 2.32
C VAL A 259 7.17 -1.63 0.83
N HIS A 260 6.89 -0.46 0.28
CA HIS A 260 6.74 -0.25 -1.16
C HIS A 260 8.07 0.25 -1.76
N PHE A 261 8.59 -0.44 -2.78
CA PHE A 261 9.96 -0.21 -3.22
C PHE A 261 10.17 1.12 -3.95
N SER A 262 9.30 1.50 -4.89
CA SER A 262 9.50 2.74 -5.66
C SER A 262 8.26 3.18 -6.41
N PHE A 263 7.97 4.48 -6.40
CA PHE A 263 7.05 5.10 -7.37
C PHE A 263 7.68 5.16 -8.77
N ALA A 264 6.85 5.33 -9.80
CA ALA A 264 7.30 5.38 -11.19
C ALA A 264 8.41 6.41 -11.47
N PHE A 265 8.42 7.52 -10.74
CA PHE A 265 9.40 8.62 -10.89
C PHE A 265 10.54 8.58 -9.88
N GLN A 266 10.55 7.63 -8.94
CA GLN A 266 11.64 7.44 -8.01
C GLN A 266 12.69 6.51 -8.63
N HIS A 267 13.91 7.02 -8.76
CA HIS A 267 15.03 6.29 -9.36
C HIS A 267 16.09 5.99 -8.32
N VAL A 268 15.74 5.11 -7.36
CA VAL A 268 16.61 4.76 -6.23
C VAL A 268 17.98 4.28 -6.73
N PRO A 269 19.10 4.88 -6.27
CA PRO A 269 20.44 4.44 -6.60
C PRO A 269 20.66 2.96 -6.25
N ASP A 270 21.48 2.26 -7.04
CA ASP A 270 21.84 0.86 -6.81
C ASP A 270 20.64 -0.07 -6.52
N ARG A 271 19.52 0.16 -7.21
CA ARG A 271 18.24 -0.57 -7.04
C ARG A 271 18.40 -2.09 -6.91
N GLN A 272 19.38 -2.68 -7.59
CA GLN A 272 19.64 -4.12 -7.54
C GLN A 272 20.22 -4.54 -6.18
N ALA A 273 21.19 -3.80 -5.66
CA ALA A 273 21.78 -4.05 -4.35
C ALA A 273 20.75 -3.82 -3.24
N LEU A 274 19.95 -2.75 -3.33
CA LEU A 274 18.89 -2.49 -2.36
C LEU A 274 17.81 -3.59 -2.38
N LEU A 275 17.33 -3.98 -3.55
CA LEU A 275 16.38 -5.09 -3.69
C LEU A 275 16.96 -6.43 -3.20
N ALA A 276 18.27 -6.65 -3.36
CA ALA A 276 18.94 -7.84 -2.83
C ALA A 276 18.91 -7.88 -1.30
N LYS A 277 19.02 -6.73 -0.61
CA LYS A 277 18.87 -6.65 0.85
C LYS A 277 17.45 -7.06 1.29
N PHE A 278 16.42 -6.54 0.62
CA PHE A 278 15.03 -6.95 0.88
C PHE A 278 14.81 -8.43 0.58
N ARG A 279 15.37 -8.96 -0.52
CA ARG A 279 15.29 -10.39 -0.83
C ARG A 279 15.93 -11.23 0.27
N LYS A 280 17.10 -10.84 0.77
CA LYS A 280 17.76 -11.52 1.89
C LYS A 280 16.88 -11.52 3.14
N MET A 281 16.27 -10.37 3.47
CA MET A 281 15.33 -10.24 4.58
C MET A 281 14.07 -11.10 4.41
N ALA A 282 13.59 -11.29 3.17
CA ALA A 282 12.43 -12.13 2.87
C ALA A 282 12.77 -13.63 2.92
N GLN A 283 14.00 -14.01 2.60
CA GLN A 283 14.48 -15.38 2.70
C GLN A 283 14.77 -15.77 4.16
N ASP A 284 15.30 -14.83 4.94
CA ASP A 284 15.49 -14.98 6.38
C ASP A 284 14.21 -14.59 7.12
N LEU A 285 13.25 -15.51 7.15
CA LEU A 285 11.94 -15.28 7.78
C LEU A 285 12.02 -15.05 9.30
N GLN A 286 13.18 -15.32 9.93
CA GLN A 286 13.36 -15.16 11.39
C GLN A 286 13.16 -13.70 11.84
N PRO A 287 13.84 -12.69 11.27
CA PRO A 287 13.53 -11.28 11.53
C PRO A 287 12.04 -10.94 11.40
N SER A 288 11.36 -11.42 10.35
CA SER A 288 9.93 -11.14 10.17
C SER A 288 9.09 -11.77 11.29
N ALA A 289 9.36 -13.03 11.62
CA ALA A 289 8.66 -13.73 12.70
C ALA A 289 8.92 -13.10 14.07
N GLN A 290 10.12 -12.59 14.33
CA GLN A 290 10.46 -11.86 15.56
C GLN A 290 9.68 -10.55 15.68
N LEU A 291 9.57 -9.78 14.59
CA LEU A 291 8.72 -8.59 14.56
C LEU A 291 7.25 -8.98 14.82
N GLU A 292 6.75 -10.04 14.17
CA GLU A 292 5.38 -10.48 14.40
C GLU A 292 5.12 -10.89 15.85
N GLN A 293 6.04 -11.66 16.45
CA GLN A 293 5.96 -12.03 17.85
C GLN A 293 6.01 -10.81 18.79
N GLN A 294 6.87 -9.85 18.49
CA GLN A 294 7.07 -8.65 19.32
C GLN A 294 5.84 -7.73 19.33
N PHE A 295 5.11 -7.65 18.21
CA PHE A 295 4.11 -6.60 17.99
C PHE A 295 2.66 -7.12 17.87
N SER A 296 2.43 -8.42 17.59
CA SER A 296 1.08 -8.97 17.32
C SER A 296 0.08 -8.91 18.49
N GLY A 297 0.57 -8.88 19.74
CA GLY A 297 -0.27 -8.84 20.95
C GLY A 297 -0.42 -7.45 21.57
N ARG A 298 0.15 -6.40 20.96
CA ARG A 298 0.12 -5.06 21.54
C ARG A 298 -1.28 -4.46 21.45
N ARG A 299 -1.71 -3.79 22.52
CA ARG A 299 -2.91 -2.94 22.48
C ARG A 299 -2.62 -1.68 21.66
N LEU A 300 -3.39 -1.50 20.59
CA LEU A 300 -3.30 -0.32 19.72
C LEU A 300 -3.79 0.95 20.44
N ASN A 301 -3.08 2.06 20.21
CA ASN A 301 -3.38 3.38 20.71
C ASN A 301 -4.19 4.18 19.66
N LEU A 302 -5.45 4.47 19.99
CA LEU A 302 -6.38 5.23 19.14
C LEU A 302 -6.24 6.76 19.31
N SER A 303 -5.40 7.22 20.25
CA SER A 303 -5.22 8.63 20.60
C SER A 303 -3.85 9.16 20.18
N CYS A 304 -3.26 8.59 19.13
CA CYS A 304 -2.00 9.06 18.59
C CYS A 304 -2.15 10.44 17.92
N ARG A 305 -1.04 11.17 17.83
CA ARG A 305 -1.03 12.47 17.15
C ARG A 305 -1.20 12.25 15.64
N ASN A 306 -2.14 12.97 15.03
CA ASN A 306 -2.36 12.89 13.57
C ASN A 306 -1.56 13.96 12.79
N ALA A 307 -0.61 14.62 13.44
CA ALA A 307 0.22 15.64 12.83
C ALA A 307 1.67 15.55 13.34
N PRO A 308 2.67 15.74 12.46
CA PRO A 308 4.07 15.88 12.87
C PRO A 308 4.26 17.00 13.90
N PRO A 309 5.26 16.91 14.80
CA PRO A 309 5.65 18.02 15.66
C PRO A 309 5.86 19.34 14.88
N PRO A 310 5.47 20.51 15.42
CA PRO A 310 5.55 21.79 14.70
C PRO A 310 6.95 22.12 14.14
N HIS A 311 8.02 21.75 14.84
CA HIS A 311 9.40 21.97 14.38
C HIS A 311 9.77 21.18 13.11
N LEU A 312 9.03 20.11 12.80
CA LEU A 312 9.17 19.33 11.57
C LEU A 312 8.29 19.86 10.43
N GLN A 313 7.25 20.65 10.75
CA GLN A 313 6.33 21.20 9.76
C GLN A 313 6.95 22.42 9.08
N ARG A 314 7.68 22.21 7.98
CA ARG A 314 8.15 23.34 7.16
C ARG A 314 6.96 24.00 6.45
N HIS A 315 6.85 25.32 6.59
CA HIS A 315 6.00 26.13 5.71
C HIS A 315 6.70 26.25 4.34
N ALA A 316 6.06 25.72 3.30
CA ALA A 316 6.43 25.79 1.88
C ALA A 316 7.47 24.78 1.34
N ARG A 317 7.22 24.37 0.10
CA ARG A 317 8.03 23.49 -0.77
C ARG A 317 9.40 24.10 -1.07
N ASN A 318 10.30 24.19 -0.09
CA ASN A 318 11.72 24.32 -0.40
C ASN A 318 12.22 22.94 -0.80
N ARG A 319 12.11 22.65 -2.10
CA ARG A 319 12.81 21.53 -2.73
C ARG A 319 14.27 21.56 -2.23
N PRO A 320 14.90 20.43 -1.90
CA PRO A 320 16.35 20.41 -1.92
C PRO A 320 16.77 20.93 -3.30
N ASN A 321 17.54 22.03 -3.30
CA ASN A 321 18.03 22.65 -4.52
C ASN A 321 18.59 21.54 -5.42
N LYS A 322 18.21 21.56 -6.70
CA LYS A 322 18.99 20.87 -7.73
C LYS A 322 20.44 21.26 -7.49
N LEU A 323 21.27 20.33 -7.05
CA LEU A 323 22.71 20.48 -7.09
C LEU A 323 23.03 20.90 -8.52
N VAL A 324 23.42 22.16 -8.66
CA VAL A 324 23.95 22.73 -9.88
C VAL A 324 25.05 21.77 -10.32
N ARG A 325 24.87 21.14 -11.48
CA ARG A 325 25.99 20.47 -12.16
C ARG A 325 27.02 21.56 -12.41
N SER A 326 28.06 21.61 -11.59
CA SER A 326 29.26 22.35 -11.92
C SER A 326 29.85 21.67 -13.15
N SER A 327 29.79 22.40 -14.26
CA SER A 327 30.60 22.15 -15.44
C SER A 327 32.07 22.12 -15.06
N SER A 328 32.72 20.99 -15.32
CA SER A 328 34.15 20.88 -15.61
C SER A 328 34.32 19.78 -16.64
#